data_AF-A0A2G3NZ24-F1
#
_entry.id   AF-A0A2G3NZ24-F1
#
_cell.length_a   1.000
_cell.length_b   1.000
_cell.length_c   1.000
_cell.angle_alpha   90.00
_cell.angle_beta   90.00
_cell.angle_gamma   90.00
#
_symmetry.space_group_name_H-M   'P 1'
#
loop_
_entity.id
_entity.type
_entity.pdbx_description
1 polymer ?
#
loop_
_entity_poly.entity_id
_entity_poly.type
_entity_poly.pdbx_seq_one_letter_code
_entity_poly.pdbx_strand_id
1 'polypeptide(L)'
;MSGAKELLNELQNLDMDIQSRIDEINELEAGLLSSPKWKTEKTKGGQAKRVDDVYTQLVIMKEAIEQDTNEVINRKLELGRLINQLKNPKSRSILRMTYITKMYVDDICDKLAISKSSYYNMRRNAVDELEHILE
;
A
#
# COMPACT_ATOMS: atom_id res chain seq x y z
N MET A 1 -21.02 5.67 1.71
CA MET A 1 -20.45 7.02 1.63
C MET A 1 -20.55 7.45 0.16
N SER A 2 -19.94 8.55 -0.28
CA SER A 2 -19.84 8.84 -1.73
C SER A 2 -18.69 8.02 -2.33
N GLY A 3 -18.73 7.69 -3.63
CA GLY A 3 -17.76 6.79 -4.26
C GLY A 3 -16.33 7.33 -4.19
N ALA A 4 -16.16 8.65 -4.33
CA ALA A 4 -14.87 9.31 -4.22
C ALA A 4 -14.28 9.22 -2.80
N LYS A 5 -15.12 9.33 -1.75
CA LYS A 5 -14.65 9.23 -0.36
C LYS A 5 -14.19 7.82 -0.02
N GLU A 6 -14.89 6.81 -0.53
CA GLU A 6 -14.52 5.39 -0.35
C GLU A 6 -13.20 5.11 -1.05
N LEU A 7 -13.04 5.58 -2.30
CA LEU A 7 -11.81 5.48 -3.07
C LEU A 7 -10.62 6.14 -2.37
N LEU A 8 -10.79 7.38 -1.89
CA LEU A 8 -9.72 8.09 -1.20
C LEU A 8 -9.36 7.46 0.14
N ASN A 9 -10.34 6.87 0.83
CA ASN A 9 -10.09 6.11 2.05
C ASN A 9 -9.34 4.80 1.76
N GLU A 10 -9.71 4.08 0.69
CA GLU A 10 -8.97 2.91 0.20
C GLU A 10 -7.52 3.31 -0.07
N LEU A 11 -7.30 4.31 -0.92
CA LEU A 11 -5.98 4.83 -1.29
C LEU A 11 -5.10 5.17 -0.08
N GLN A 12 -5.70 5.78 0.95
CA GLN A 12 -4.99 6.15 2.16
C GLN A 12 -4.51 4.93 2.98
N ASN A 13 -5.23 3.82 2.93
CA ASN A 13 -4.95 2.63 3.73
C ASN A 13 -4.07 1.60 3.03
N LEU A 14 -3.98 1.61 1.68
CA LEU A 14 -3.16 0.66 0.91
C LEU A 14 -1.66 0.66 1.32
N ASP A 15 -1.13 1.75 1.85
CA ASP A 15 0.28 1.77 2.33
C ASP A 15 0.50 0.86 3.54
N MET A 16 -0.52 0.71 4.40
CA MET A 16 -0.44 -0.20 5.54
C MET A 16 -0.42 -1.65 5.06
N ASP A 17 -1.24 -1.96 4.06
CA ASP A 17 -1.28 -3.29 3.44
C ASP A 17 0.05 -3.62 2.75
N ILE A 18 0.63 -2.66 2.02
CA ILE A 18 1.96 -2.81 1.40
C ILE A 18 3.02 -3.05 2.46
N GLN A 19 3.06 -2.24 3.52
CA GLN A 19 4.06 -2.36 4.57
C GLN A 19 3.94 -3.70 5.31
N SER A 20 2.72 -4.12 5.65
CA SER A 20 2.48 -5.40 6.32
C SER A 20 2.99 -6.59 5.49
N ARG A 21 2.84 -6.56 4.17
CA ARG A 21 3.33 -7.61 3.27
C ARG A 21 4.86 -7.59 3.14
N ILE A 22 5.46 -6.40 3.11
CA ILE A 22 6.92 -6.25 3.14
C ILE A 22 7.50 -6.81 4.45
N ASP A 23 6.84 -6.51 5.58
CA ASP A 23 7.26 -6.99 6.90
C ASP A 23 7.16 -8.53 6.97
N GLU A 24 6.10 -9.12 6.42
CA GLU A 24 5.95 -10.58 6.31
C GLU A 24 7.09 -11.22 5.51
N ILE A 25 7.47 -10.64 4.36
CA ILE A 25 8.63 -11.10 3.57
C ILE A 25 9.92 -11.02 4.40
N ASN A 26 10.15 -9.91 5.08
CA ASN A 26 11.35 -9.70 5.90
C ASN A 26 11.44 -10.70 7.06
N GLU A 27 10.32 -11.00 7.72
CA GLU A 27 10.24 -12.00 8.78
C GLU A 27 10.54 -13.41 8.26
N LEU A 28 10.01 -13.77 7.08
CA LEU A 28 10.31 -15.05 6.44
C LEU A 28 11.81 -15.18 6.10
N GLU A 29 12.43 -14.12 5.58
CA GLU A 29 13.87 -14.10 5.27
C GLU A 29 14.75 -14.15 6.54
N ALA A 30 14.35 -13.43 7.60
CA ALA A 30 15.07 -13.46 8.88
C ALA A 30 14.95 -14.83 9.58
N GLY A 31 13.79 -15.48 9.51
CA GLY A 31 13.57 -16.85 9.97
C GLY A 31 14.45 -17.88 9.26
N LEU A 32 14.74 -17.65 7.97
CA LEU A 32 15.66 -18.47 7.17
C LEU A 32 17.11 -18.32 7.64
N LEU A 33 17.56 -17.08 7.86
CA LEU A 33 18.93 -16.78 8.28
C LEU A 33 19.21 -17.19 9.74
N SER A 34 18.21 -17.12 10.60
CA SER A 34 18.30 -17.49 12.02
C SER A 34 18.05 -18.97 12.28
N SER A 35 17.49 -19.70 11.30
CA SER A 35 17.27 -21.14 11.45
C SER A 35 18.59 -21.87 11.60
N PRO A 36 18.82 -22.59 12.73
CA PRO A 36 20.08 -23.25 12.99
C PRO A 36 20.25 -24.38 11.98
N LYS A 37 20.96 -24.14 10.86
CA LYS A 37 21.27 -25.07 9.74
C LYS A 37 20.66 -26.44 10.01
N TRP A 38 19.37 -26.63 9.71
CA TRP A 38 18.58 -27.74 10.24
C TRP A 38 19.31 -29.03 9.91
N LYS A 39 20.04 -29.55 10.91
CA LYS A 39 20.93 -30.68 10.71
C LYS A 39 20.03 -31.80 10.24
N THR A 40 20.47 -32.49 9.19
CA THR A 40 19.95 -33.77 8.73
C THR A 40 20.04 -34.80 9.86
N GLU A 41 19.24 -34.64 10.91
CA GLU A 41 19.03 -35.66 11.91
C GLU A 41 18.00 -36.60 11.33
N LYS A 42 18.50 -37.73 10.81
CA LYS A 42 17.68 -38.88 10.46
C LYS A 42 17.05 -39.41 11.74
N THR A 43 15.93 -38.83 12.18
CA THR A 43 15.12 -39.40 13.24
C THR A 43 14.36 -40.59 12.64
N LYS A 44 14.68 -41.78 13.14
CA LYS A 44 14.02 -43.04 12.79
C LYS A 44 12.54 -42.92 13.19
N GLY A 45 11.63 -42.87 12.21
CA GLY A 45 10.21 -43.24 12.41
C GLY A 45 9.14 -42.18 12.15
N GLY A 46 9.50 -40.91 11.86
CA GLY A 46 8.53 -39.90 11.39
C GLY A 46 8.83 -39.50 9.95
N GLN A 47 7.82 -39.19 9.14
CA GLN A 47 8.03 -38.57 7.82
C GLN A 47 8.76 -37.23 8.03
N ALA A 48 10.09 -37.25 7.98
CA ALA A 48 10.89 -36.03 7.99
C ALA A 48 10.57 -35.28 6.70
N LYS A 49 9.93 -34.10 6.79
CA LYS A 49 9.85 -33.17 5.65
C LYS A 49 11.29 -32.94 5.17
N ARG A 50 11.56 -33.20 3.89
CA ARG A 50 12.91 -33.05 3.36
C ARG A 50 13.23 -31.55 3.39
N VAL A 51 14.49 -31.21 3.68
CA VAL A 51 14.94 -29.81 3.72
C VAL A 51 14.58 -29.07 2.42
N ASP A 52 14.66 -29.78 1.29
CA ASP A 52 14.28 -29.28 -0.04
C ASP A 52 12.77 -28.94 -0.15
N ASP A 53 11.90 -29.73 0.48
CA ASP A 53 10.44 -29.51 0.44
C ASP A 53 10.08 -28.22 1.20
N VAL A 54 10.78 -27.94 2.30
CA VAL A 54 10.56 -26.71 3.08
C VAL A 54 11.08 -25.48 2.34
N TYR A 55 12.25 -25.58 1.71
CA TYR A 55 12.77 -24.48 0.88
C TYR A 55 11.83 -24.17 -0.29
N THR A 56 11.30 -25.21 -0.95
CA THR A 56 10.32 -25.06 -2.02
C THR A 56 9.04 -24.37 -1.53
N GLN A 57 8.50 -24.79 -0.38
CA GLN A 57 7.32 -24.14 0.22
C GLN A 57 7.55 -22.67 0.53
N LEU A 58 8.73 -22.31 1.05
CA LEU A 58 9.08 -20.93 1.38
C LEU A 58 9.21 -20.03 0.14
N VAL A 59 9.83 -20.54 -0.94
CA VAL A 59 9.91 -19.80 -2.21
C VAL A 59 8.52 -19.51 -2.76
N ILE A 60 7.64 -20.52 -2.77
CA ILE A 60 6.25 -20.36 -3.22
C ILE A 60 5.51 -19.32 -2.35
N MET A 61 5.70 -19.34 -1.03
CA MET A 61 5.08 -18.37 -0.13
C MET A 61 5.57 -16.95 -0.41
N LYS A 62 6.88 -16.77 -0.62
CA LYS A 62 7.47 -15.48 -0.97
C LYS A 62 6.91 -14.95 -2.30
N GLU A 63 6.89 -15.78 -3.33
CA GLU A 63 6.34 -15.42 -4.64
C GLU A 63 4.86 -15.01 -4.55
N ALA A 64 4.07 -15.72 -3.73
CA ALA A 64 2.67 -15.37 -3.49
C ALA A 64 2.52 -13.99 -2.81
N ILE A 65 3.30 -13.71 -1.77
CA ILE A 65 3.26 -12.41 -1.08
C ILE A 65 3.73 -11.28 -2.01
N GLU A 66 4.76 -11.51 -2.82
CA GLU A 66 5.22 -10.54 -3.82
C GLU A 66 4.15 -10.27 -4.88
N GLN A 67 3.47 -11.31 -5.37
CA GLN A 67 2.36 -11.17 -6.32
C GLN A 67 1.23 -10.33 -5.70
N ASP A 68 0.78 -10.69 -4.49
CA ASP A 68 -0.27 -9.94 -3.82
C ASP A 68 0.14 -8.48 -3.57
N THR A 69 1.39 -8.23 -3.19
CA THR A 69 1.92 -6.87 -2.98
C THR A 69 1.86 -6.06 -4.26
N ASN A 70 2.20 -6.67 -5.41
CA ASN A 70 2.09 -6.03 -6.71
C ASN A 70 0.63 -5.68 -7.05
N GLU A 71 -0.35 -6.50 -6.68
CA GLU A 71 -1.77 -6.19 -6.87
C GLU A 71 -2.19 -4.95 -6.07
N VAL A 72 -1.77 -4.85 -4.80
CA VAL A 72 -2.03 -3.68 -3.94
C VAL A 72 -1.36 -2.42 -4.50
N ILE A 73 -0.12 -2.53 -4.98
CA ILE A 73 0.59 -1.40 -5.63
C ILE A 73 -0.12 -0.98 -6.92
N ASN A 74 -0.54 -1.92 -7.75
CA ASN A 74 -1.27 -1.65 -8.99
C ASN A 74 -2.57 -0.92 -8.68
N ARG A 75 -3.32 -1.36 -7.66
CA ARG A 75 -4.53 -0.68 -7.20
C ARG A 75 -4.22 0.75 -6.76
N LYS A 76 -3.18 0.97 -5.96
CA LYS A 76 -2.73 2.31 -5.56
C LYS A 76 -2.43 3.22 -6.76
N LEU A 77 -1.77 2.68 -7.79
CA LEU A 77 -1.45 3.40 -9.03
C LEU A 77 -2.72 3.75 -9.83
N GLU A 78 -3.67 2.83 -9.94
CA GLU A 78 -4.97 3.07 -10.58
C GLU A 78 -5.74 4.21 -9.90
N LEU A 79 -5.86 4.17 -8.57
CA LEU A 79 -6.51 5.23 -7.80
C LEU A 79 -5.79 6.58 -7.96
N GLY A 80 -4.46 6.55 -7.99
CA GLY A 80 -3.66 7.74 -8.30
C GLY A 80 -3.87 8.27 -9.72
N ARG A 81 -4.15 7.41 -10.71
CA ARG A 81 -4.48 7.80 -12.09
C ARG A 81 -5.86 8.43 -12.18
N LEU A 82 -6.84 7.97 -11.40
CA LEU A 82 -8.17 8.60 -11.32
C LEU A 82 -8.06 10.06 -10.84
N ILE A 83 -7.24 10.32 -9.81
CA ILE A 83 -6.93 11.70 -9.39
C ILE A 83 -6.31 12.51 -10.55
N ASN A 84 -5.46 11.91 -11.38
CA ASN A 84 -4.83 12.62 -12.49
C ASN A 84 -5.83 13.04 -13.60
N GLN A 85 -7.03 12.45 -13.66
CA GLN A 85 -8.08 12.80 -14.61
C GLN A 85 -8.80 14.12 -14.26
N LEU A 86 -8.66 14.62 -13.03
CA LEU A 86 -9.23 15.90 -12.61
C LEU A 86 -8.67 17.04 -13.47
N LYS A 87 -9.57 17.88 -14.01
CA LYS A 87 -9.19 18.97 -14.92
C LYS A 87 -8.46 20.06 -14.15
N ASN A 88 -8.89 20.35 -12.93
CA ASN A 88 -8.29 21.40 -12.12
C ASN A 88 -6.93 20.97 -11.54
N PRO A 89 -5.81 21.62 -11.89
CA PRO A 89 -4.49 21.30 -11.33
C PRO A 89 -4.41 21.51 -9.82
N LYS A 90 -5.21 22.44 -9.25
CA LYS A 90 -5.26 22.65 -7.80
C LYS A 90 -5.96 21.49 -7.09
N SER A 91 -7.04 20.96 -7.66
CA SER A 91 -7.74 19.76 -7.16
C SER A 91 -6.83 18.53 -7.19
N ARG A 92 -6.09 18.34 -8.30
CA ARG A 92 -5.07 17.28 -8.38
C ARG A 92 -4.03 17.42 -7.29
N SER A 93 -3.45 18.61 -7.16
CA SER A 93 -2.38 18.87 -6.20
C SER A 93 -2.84 18.60 -4.77
N ILE A 94 -4.01 19.12 -4.37
CA ILE A 94 -4.52 18.96 -3.01
C ILE A 94 -4.77 17.49 -2.67
N LEU A 95 -5.41 16.72 -3.56
CA LEU A 95 -5.66 15.31 -3.31
C LEU A 95 -4.37 14.49 -3.29
N ARG A 96 -3.40 14.79 -4.18
CA ARG A 96 -2.10 14.07 -4.18
C ARG A 96 -1.30 14.34 -2.92
N MET A 97 -1.25 15.58 -2.43
CA MET A 97 -0.53 15.89 -1.20
C MET A 97 -1.21 15.26 0.02
N THR A 98 -2.54 15.30 0.08
CA THR A 98 -3.31 14.75 1.20
C THR A 98 -3.31 13.22 1.23
N TYR A 99 -3.59 12.55 0.11
CA TYR A 99 -3.90 11.11 0.10
C TYR A 99 -2.77 10.22 -0.43
N ILE A 100 -1.91 10.74 -1.33
CA ILE A 100 -0.78 9.97 -1.88
C ILE A 100 0.51 10.25 -1.12
N THR A 101 0.83 11.53 -0.94
CA THR A 101 2.08 11.96 -0.26
C THR A 101 1.88 11.99 1.26
N LYS A 102 0.62 12.03 1.72
CA LYS A 102 0.24 12.06 3.15
C LYS A 102 0.92 13.19 3.93
N MET A 103 1.07 14.35 3.29
CA MET A 103 1.60 15.55 3.95
C MET A 103 0.65 16.02 5.04
N TYR A 104 1.19 16.55 6.14
CA TYR A 104 0.36 17.16 7.17
C TYR A 104 -0.33 18.41 6.63
N VAL A 105 -1.52 18.70 7.15
CA VAL A 105 -2.31 19.86 6.72
C VAL A 105 -1.52 21.16 6.87
N ASP A 106 -0.74 21.28 7.94
CA ASP A 106 0.14 22.43 8.18
C ASP A 106 1.22 22.55 7.09
N ASP A 107 1.94 21.48 6.77
CA ASP A 107 2.95 21.48 5.70
C ASP A 107 2.34 21.83 4.34
N ILE A 108 1.12 21.36 4.06
CA ILE A 108 0.40 21.70 2.82
C ILE A 108 0.04 23.19 2.80
N CYS A 109 -0.45 23.71 3.92
CA CYS A 109 -0.80 25.13 4.06
C CYS A 109 0.42 26.01 3.85
N ASP A 110 1.55 25.67 4.47
CA ASP A 110 2.82 26.39 4.33
C ASP A 110 3.33 26.31 2.89
N LYS A 111 3.35 25.11 2.28
CA LYS A 111 3.82 24.90 0.91
C LYS A 111 3.00 25.63 -0.14
N LEU A 112 1.70 25.76 0.07
CA LEU A 112 0.79 26.46 -0.85
C LEU A 112 0.57 27.93 -0.48
N ALA A 113 1.12 28.40 0.65
CA ALA A 113 0.82 29.70 1.24
C ALA A 113 -0.69 29.97 1.38
N ILE A 114 -1.44 28.99 1.91
CA ILE A 114 -2.89 29.07 2.12
C ILE A 114 -3.27 28.86 3.60
N SER A 115 -4.45 29.33 3.98
CA SER A 115 -5.02 29.03 5.31
C SER A 115 -5.57 27.60 5.37
N LYS A 116 -5.70 27.06 6.60
CA LYS A 116 -6.42 25.79 6.85
C LYS A 116 -7.84 25.79 6.29
N SER A 117 -8.55 26.90 6.40
CA SER A 117 -9.90 27.03 5.84
C SER A 117 -9.90 26.88 4.32
N SER A 118 -8.95 27.50 3.64
CA SER A 118 -8.79 27.36 2.19
C SER A 118 -8.41 25.94 1.80
N TYR A 119 -7.50 25.29 2.55
CA TYR A 119 -7.19 23.87 2.38
C TYR A 119 -8.45 22.98 2.42
N TYR A 120 -9.29 23.12 3.46
CA TYR A 120 -10.48 22.27 3.60
C TYR A 120 -11.51 22.52 2.50
N ASN A 121 -11.69 23.78 2.07
CA ASN A 121 -12.57 24.13 0.96
C ASN A 121 -12.05 23.56 -0.37
N MET A 122 -10.75 23.72 -0.65
CA MET A 122 -10.12 23.17 -1.84
C MET A 122 -10.22 21.65 -1.88
N ARG A 123 -9.97 20.98 -0.74
CA ARG A 123 -10.10 19.53 -0.63
C ARG A 123 -11.53 19.09 -0.88
N ARG A 124 -12.53 19.77 -0.29
CA ARG A 124 -13.95 19.45 -0.52
C ARG A 124 -14.31 19.55 -1.99
N ASN A 125 -13.98 20.67 -2.63
CA ASN A 125 -14.26 20.87 -4.06
C ASN A 125 -13.56 19.82 -4.94
N ALA A 126 -12.34 19.42 -4.57
CA ALA A 126 -11.61 18.39 -5.29
C ALA A 126 -12.23 17.00 -5.15
N VAL A 127 -12.78 16.68 -3.97
CA VAL A 127 -13.54 15.43 -3.75
C VAL A 127 -14.83 15.45 -4.56
N ASP A 128 -15.53 16.58 -4.61
CA ASP A 128 -16.76 16.73 -5.40
C ASP A 128 -16.46 16.60 -6.91
N GLU A 129 -15.34 17.17 -7.40
CA GLU A 129 -14.89 16.99 -8.79
C GLU A 129 -14.53 15.53 -9.10
N LEU A 130 -13.96 14.81 -8.14
CA LEU A 130 -13.63 13.39 -8.29
C LEU A 130 -14.89 12.52 -8.31
N GLU A 131 -15.90 12.83 -7.50
CA GLU A 131 -17.18 12.15 -7.53
C GLU A 131 -17.80 12.21 -8.92
N HIS A 132 -17.78 13.39 -9.55
CA HIS A 132 -18.35 13.58 -10.88
C HIS A 132 -17.60 12.87 -12.03
N ILE A 133 -16.38 12.38 -11.78
CA ILE A 133 -15.65 11.52 -12.72
C ILE A 133 -16.02 10.04 -12.54
N LEU A 134 -16.47 9.67 -11.33
CA LEU A 134 -16.84 8.30 -10.98
C LEU A 134 -18.31 7.98 -11.30
N GLU A 135 -19.16 8.99 -11.44
CA GLU A 135 -20.53 8.91 -11.99
C GLU A 135 -20.54 8.69 -13.51
#